data_AF-A0A4U9HDD7-F1
#
_entry.id   AF-A0A4U9HDD7-F1
#
_cell.length_a   1.000
_cell.length_b   1.000
_cell.length_c   1.000
_cell.angle_alpha   90.00
_cell.angle_beta   90.00
_cell.angle_gamma   90.00
#
_symmetry.space_group_name_H-M   'P 1'
#
loop_
_entity.id
_entity.type
_entity.pdbx_description
1 polymer ?
#
loop_
_entity_poly.entity_id
_entity_poly.type
_entity_poly.pdbx_seq_one_letter_code
_entity_poly.pdbx_strand_id
1 'polypeptide(L)'
;MGSTRKGMLNVLIAAILWGSSGVCAQYIMEKSQISSPYLTMIRLLFTGVILLTLSFVHGDKIFSVIKNRKDAISLLIFSLFGALIVQLTFLVTIEKSNAATATVLQFLSPTIIVAWFALARKKRPGIFVLAAIMTSLIGTFLLVTHGDPTSLTISPAALCWGIASAFAAAFYTTYPSTLIARYGTLPIVGWSMLLAGLMLTPFYAGEGPPS
;
A
#
# COMPACT_ATOMS: atom_id res chain seq x y z
N MET A 1 -0.44 -23.68 21.65
CA MET A 1 -1.16 -22.43 21.27
C MET A 1 -1.93 -22.71 19.99
N GLY A 2 -3.27 -22.62 20.01
CA GLY A 2 -4.10 -22.87 18.83
C GLY A 2 -3.73 -21.95 17.65
N SER A 3 -3.84 -22.48 16.43
CA SER A 3 -3.51 -21.79 15.17
C SER A 3 -4.14 -20.39 15.08
N THR A 4 -5.36 -20.22 15.57
CA THR A 4 -6.08 -18.92 15.61
C THR A 4 -5.38 -17.87 16.47
N ARG A 5 -4.88 -18.23 17.66
CA ARG A 5 -4.21 -17.28 18.56
C ARG A 5 -2.88 -16.81 18.00
N LYS A 6 -2.13 -17.70 17.34
CA LYS A 6 -0.89 -17.34 16.61
C LYS A 6 -1.21 -16.40 15.43
N GLY A 7 -2.26 -16.69 14.67
CA GLY A 7 -2.73 -15.84 13.58
C GLY A 7 -3.10 -14.43 14.05
N MET A 8 -3.91 -14.32 15.11
CA MET A 8 -4.29 -13.02 15.69
C MET A 8 -3.08 -12.22 16.17
N LEU A 9 -2.11 -12.88 16.84
CA LEU A 9 -0.89 -12.22 17.29
C LEU A 9 -0.08 -11.66 16.12
N ASN A 10 0.07 -12.43 15.03
CA ASN A 10 0.78 -11.99 13.84
C ASN A 10 0.10 -10.78 13.18
N VAL A 11 -1.23 -10.75 13.13
CA VAL A 11 -2.00 -9.62 12.60
C VAL A 11 -1.79 -8.37 13.46
N LEU A 12 -1.80 -8.50 14.80
CA LEU A 12 -1.54 -7.38 15.70
C LEU A 12 -0.12 -6.82 15.54
N ILE A 13 0.88 -7.69 15.48
CA ILE A 13 2.28 -7.27 15.27
C ILE A 13 2.40 -6.55 13.92
N ALA A 14 1.82 -7.10 12.85
CA ALA A 14 1.83 -6.48 11.53
C ALA A 14 1.14 -5.10 11.54
N ALA A 15 0.00 -4.96 12.21
CA ALA A 15 -0.73 -3.70 12.30
C ALA A 15 0.08 -2.62 13.06
N ILE A 16 0.72 -2.98 14.17
CA ILE A 16 1.58 -2.07 14.94
C ILE A 16 2.77 -1.63 14.09
N LEU A 17 3.50 -2.58 13.48
CA LEU A 17 4.66 -2.27 12.65
C LEU A 17 4.29 -1.38 11.45
N TRP A 18 3.17 -1.67 10.80
CA TRP A 18 2.69 -0.88 9.66
C TRP A 18 2.31 0.54 10.07
N GLY A 19 1.52 0.70 11.15
CA GLY A 19 1.11 2.00 11.66
C GLY A 19 2.28 2.84 12.15
N SER A 20 3.18 2.26 12.94
CA SER A 20 4.40 2.93 13.42
C SER A 20 5.30 3.38 12.28
N SER A 21 5.45 2.56 11.22
CA SER A 21 6.22 2.94 10.03
C SER A 21 5.69 4.22 9.36
N GLY A 22 4.36 4.39 9.30
CA GLY A 22 3.74 5.60 8.75
C GLY A 22 4.05 6.86 9.57
N VAL A 23 3.99 6.76 10.90
CA VAL A 23 4.32 7.88 11.81
C VAL A 23 5.81 8.23 11.74
N CYS A 24 6.69 7.24 11.69
CA CYS A 24 8.13 7.48 11.49
C CYS A 24 8.41 8.16 10.14
N ALA A 25 7.72 7.74 9.08
CA ALA A 25 7.86 8.37 7.77
C ALA A 25 7.42 9.83 7.80
N GLN A 26 6.29 10.14 8.45
CA GLN A 26 5.85 11.52 8.66
C GLN A 26 6.91 12.35 9.38
N TYR A 27 7.44 11.83 10.50
CA TYR A 27 8.48 12.51 11.27
C TYR A 27 9.75 12.80 10.44
N ILE A 28 10.21 11.82 9.65
CA ILE A 28 11.38 11.97 8.78
C ILE A 28 11.14 13.05 7.72
N MET A 29 9.97 13.05 7.05
CA MET A 29 9.65 14.05 6.02
C MET A 29 9.55 15.46 6.63
N GLU A 30 8.95 15.61 7.81
CA GLU A 30 8.84 16.89 8.50
C GLU A 30 10.20 17.43 8.98
N LYS A 31 11.05 16.57 9.57
CA LYS A 31 12.30 16.99 10.21
C LYS A 31 13.50 17.04 9.28
N SER A 32 13.58 16.13 8.32
CA SER A 32 14.73 16.02 7.41
C SER A 32 14.45 16.62 6.03
N GLN A 33 13.27 17.22 5.81
CA GLN A 33 12.84 17.82 4.54
C GLN A 33 13.01 16.86 3.34
N ILE A 34 12.92 15.56 3.61
CA ILE A 34 13.02 14.52 2.59
C ILE A 34 11.68 14.45 1.85
N SER A 35 11.73 14.46 0.52
CA SER A 35 10.55 14.36 -0.33
C SER A 35 9.89 12.97 -0.22
N SER A 36 8.56 12.91 -0.27
CA SER A 36 7.85 11.61 -0.25
C SER A 36 8.27 10.65 -1.37
N PRO A 37 8.59 11.07 -2.61
CA PRO A 37 9.06 10.15 -3.64
C PRO A 37 10.43 9.54 -3.32
N TYR A 38 11.36 10.33 -2.77
CA TYR A 38 12.68 9.83 -2.37
C TYR A 38 12.59 8.80 -1.23
N LEU A 39 11.80 9.09 -0.20
CA LEU A 39 11.58 8.15 0.90
C LEU A 39 10.90 6.86 0.41
N THR A 40 9.96 6.98 -0.53
CA THR A 40 9.33 5.85 -1.21
C THR A 40 10.36 5.00 -1.95
N MET A 41 11.22 5.62 -2.74
CA MET A 41 12.28 4.94 -3.50
C MET A 41 13.20 4.12 -2.60
N ILE A 42 13.76 4.73 -1.55
CA ILE A 42 14.63 4.02 -0.60
C ILE A 42 13.88 2.86 0.03
N ARG A 43 12.67 3.09 0.56
CA ARG A 43 11.86 2.06 1.21
C ARG A 43 11.63 0.86 0.29
N LEU A 44 11.28 1.10 -0.98
CA LEU A 44 11.01 0.07 -1.98
C LEU A 44 12.26 -0.73 -2.34
N LEU A 45 13.40 -0.06 -2.56
CA LEU A 45 14.67 -0.73 -2.88
C LEU A 45 15.15 -1.62 -1.73
N PHE A 46 15.20 -1.08 -0.50
CA PHE A 46 15.64 -1.85 0.67
C PHE A 46 14.70 -3.03 0.96
N THR A 47 13.38 -2.80 0.91
CA THR A 47 12.40 -3.87 1.11
C THR A 47 12.52 -4.94 0.02
N GLY A 48 12.68 -4.54 -1.24
CA GLY A 48 12.86 -5.45 -2.37
C GLY A 48 14.09 -6.34 -2.20
N VAL A 49 15.25 -5.75 -1.85
CA VAL A 49 16.48 -6.50 -1.58
C VAL A 49 16.28 -7.47 -0.41
N ILE A 50 15.77 -7.00 0.73
CA ILE A 50 15.57 -7.83 1.93
C ILE A 50 14.66 -9.02 1.62
N LEU A 51 13.50 -8.78 0.97
CA LEU A 51 12.55 -9.84 0.66
C LEU A 51 13.10 -10.86 -0.34
N LEU A 52 13.85 -10.41 -1.36
CA LEU A 52 14.47 -11.30 -2.32
C LEU A 52 15.61 -12.12 -1.68
N THR A 53 16.41 -11.53 -0.79
CA THR A 53 17.42 -12.27 -0.03
C THR A 53 16.76 -13.32 0.88
N LEU A 54 15.69 -12.97 1.60
CA LEU A 54 14.95 -13.93 2.42
C LEU A 54 14.35 -15.05 1.58
N SER A 55 13.80 -14.71 0.42
CA SER A 55 13.25 -15.69 -0.53
C SER A 55 14.34 -16.66 -1.03
N PHE A 56 15.55 -16.17 -1.26
CA PHE A 56 16.69 -16.98 -1.69
C PHE A 56 17.10 -17.97 -0.60
N VAL A 57 17.19 -17.48 0.64
CA VAL A 57 17.52 -18.31 1.81
C VAL A 57 16.45 -19.37 2.08
N HIS A 58 15.17 -19.08 1.81
CA HIS A 58 14.08 -20.05 1.91
C HIS A 58 14.06 -21.08 0.78
N GLY A 59 14.91 -20.94 -0.25
CA GLY A 59 14.97 -21.85 -1.39
C GLY A 59 13.86 -21.62 -2.42
N ASP A 60 13.20 -20.46 -2.39
CA ASP A 60 12.19 -20.12 -3.39
C ASP A 60 12.81 -19.97 -4.77
N LYS A 61 12.03 -20.29 -5.80
CA LYS A 61 12.44 -20.11 -7.20
C LYS A 61 12.25 -18.65 -7.64
N ILE A 62 13.04 -17.73 -7.08
CA ILE A 62 12.92 -16.28 -7.28
C ILE A 62 12.84 -15.85 -8.75
N PHE A 63 13.64 -16.48 -9.62
CA PHE A 63 13.70 -16.11 -11.03
C PHE A 63 12.63 -16.78 -11.90
N SER A 64 11.80 -17.68 -11.34
CA SER A 64 10.83 -18.45 -12.12
C SER A 64 9.69 -17.61 -12.68
N VAL A 65 9.33 -16.51 -12.02
CA VAL A 65 8.32 -15.55 -12.51
C VAL A 65 8.78 -14.79 -13.74
N ILE A 66 10.09 -14.48 -13.83
CA ILE A 66 10.67 -13.73 -14.94
C ILE A 66 10.81 -14.60 -16.20
N LYS A 67 10.98 -15.92 -16.03
CA LYS A 67 11.10 -16.86 -17.15
C LYS A 67 9.84 -16.95 -18.01
N ASN A 68 8.66 -16.69 -17.45
CA ASN A 68 7.43 -16.68 -18.22
C ASN A 68 7.07 -15.24 -18.61
N ARG A 69 7.08 -14.94 -19.91
CA ARG A 69 6.75 -13.60 -20.43
C ARG A 69 5.41 -13.06 -19.93
N LYS A 70 4.37 -13.90 -19.82
CA LYS A 70 3.04 -13.46 -19.35
C LYS A 70 3.05 -13.09 -17.87
N ASP A 71 3.76 -13.85 -17.06
CA ASP A 71 3.85 -13.62 -15.62
C ASP A 71 4.81 -12.46 -15.32
N ALA A 72 5.88 -12.29 -16.10
CA ALA A 72 6.79 -11.15 -16.03
C ALA A 72 6.07 -9.83 -16.37
N ILE A 73 5.22 -9.81 -17.41
CA ILE A 73 4.40 -8.62 -17.73
C ILE A 73 3.40 -8.35 -16.60
N SER A 74 2.74 -9.38 -16.08
CA SER A 74 1.83 -9.22 -14.94
C SER A 74 2.55 -8.68 -13.70
N LEU A 75 3.77 -9.16 -13.43
CA LEU A 75 4.61 -8.66 -12.35
C LEU A 75 4.99 -7.20 -12.56
N LEU A 76 5.33 -6.80 -13.78
CA LEU A 76 5.64 -5.40 -14.11
C LEU A 76 4.43 -4.49 -13.93
N ILE A 77 3.24 -4.91 -14.38
CA ILE A 77 1.97 -4.21 -14.15
C ILE A 77 1.70 -4.09 -12.65
N PHE A 78 1.90 -5.17 -11.88
CA PHE A 78 1.74 -5.16 -10.43
C PHE A 78 2.74 -4.21 -9.73
N SER A 79 3.98 -4.17 -10.21
CA SER A 79 5.03 -3.28 -9.69
C SER A 79 4.66 -1.82 -9.92
N LEU A 80 4.23 -1.48 -11.13
CA LEU A 80 3.90 -0.11 -11.52
C LEU A 80 2.58 0.36 -10.92
N PHE A 81 1.48 -0.35 -11.18
CA PHE A 81 0.14 0.11 -10.81
C PHE A 81 -0.30 -0.30 -9.41
N GLY A 82 0.34 -1.32 -8.84
CA GLY A 82 0.10 -1.76 -7.47
C GLY A 82 1.11 -1.13 -6.52
N ALA A 83 2.32 -1.67 -6.51
CA ALA A 83 3.31 -1.39 -5.46
C ALA A 83 3.80 0.07 -5.48
N LEU A 84 4.16 0.59 -6.66
CA LEU A 84 4.67 1.96 -6.79
C LEU A 84 3.58 2.97 -6.44
N ILE A 85 2.43 2.90 -7.11
CA ILE A 85 1.35 3.87 -6.89
C ILE A 85 0.91 3.84 -5.42
N VAL A 86 0.59 2.67 -4.85
CA VAL A 86 0.10 2.64 -3.46
C VAL A 86 1.12 3.22 -2.48
N GLN A 87 2.40 2.90 -2.65
CA GLN A 87 3.44 3.35 -1.73
C GLN A 87 3.68 4.85 -1.87
N LEU A 88 3.70 5.37 -3.11
CA LEU A 88 3.91 6.77 -3.40
C LEU A 88 2.72 7.61 -2.96
N THR A 89 1.51 7.26 -3.38
CA THR A 89 0.30 8.04 -3.06
C THR A 89 0.03 8.06 -1.56
N PHE A 90 0.33 6.97 -0.86
CA PHE A 90 0.24 6.92 0.59
C PHE A 90 1.19 7.94 1.24
N LEU A 91 2.49 7.93 0.90
CA LEU A 91 3.45 8.87 1.48
C LEU A 91 3.22 10.32 1.05
N VAL A 92 2.78 10.57 -0.19
CA VAL A 92 2.35 11.91 -0.64
C VAL A 92 1.16 12.41 0.18
N THR A 93 0.20 11.53 0.50
CA THR A 93 -0.94 11.90 1.35
C THR A 93 -0.49 12.24 2.77
N ILE A 94 0.50 11.52 3.31
CA ILE A 94 1.10 11.84 4.60
C ILE A 94 1.79 13.20 4.54
N GLU A 95 2.61 13.45 3.52
CA GLU A 95 3.33 14.71 3.33
C GLU A 95 2.39 15.92 3.21
N LYS A 96 1.25 15.76 2.50
CA LYS A 96 0.25 16.82 2.31
C LYS A 96 -0.77 16.96 3.45
N SER A 97 -0.76 16.04 4.42
CA SER A 97 -1.67 16.04 5.55
C SER A 97 -1.01 15.38 6.77
N ASN A 98 -1.35 14.13 7.11
CA ASN A 98 -0.75 13.37 8.20
C ASN A 98 -0.99 11.86 8.04
N ALA A 99 -0.26 11.05 8.81
CA ALA A 99 -0.30 9.59 8.79
C ALA A 99 -1.67 9.00 9.13
N ALA A 100 -2.40 9.61 10.07
CA ALA A 100 -3.73 9.15 10.47
C ALA A 100 -4.74 9.31 9.33
N THR A 101 -4.74 10.48 8.68
CA THR A 101 -5.58 10.79 7.52
C THR A 101 -5.29 9.84 6.37
N ALA A 102 -4.01 9.68 5.99
CA ALA A 102 -3.61 8.79 4.91
C ALA A 102 -4.09 7.35 5.17
N THR A 103 -3.97 6.88 6.41
CA THR A 103 -4.42 5.55 6.83
C THR A 103 -5.92 5.36 6.70
N VAL A 104 -6.72 6.34 7.13
CA VAL A 104 -8.18 6.25 7.04
C VAL A 104 -8.66 6.27 5.59
N LEU A 105 -8.11 7.17 4.76
CA LEU A 105 -8.39 7.17 3.33
C LEU A 105 -7.97 5.84 2.68
N GLN A 106 -6.80 5.30 3.08
CA GLN A 106 -6.32 4.02 2.59
C GLN A 106 -7.23 2.84 2.96
N PHE A 107 -7.87 2.88 4.13
CA PHE A 107 -8.86 1.89 4.59
C PHE A 107 -10.21 1.96 3.87
N LEU A 108 -10.38 2.85 2.89
CA LEU A 108 -11.44 2.72 1.90
C LEU A 108 -11.19 1.57 0.91
N SER A 109 -9.96 1.05 0.84
CA SER A 109 -9.60 -0.06 -0.06
C SER A 109 -10.51 -1.31 0.09
N PRO A 110 -10.73 -1.88 1.30
CA PRO A 110 -11.68 -2.98 1.49
C PRO A 110 -13.10 -2.69 0.97
N THR A 111 -13.59 -1.47 1.18
CA THR A 111 -14.88 -0.99 0.64
C THR A 111 -14.89 -1.02 -0.88
N ILE A 112 -13.82 -0.53 -1.52
CA ILE A 112 -13.64 -0.55 -2.97
C ILE A 112 -13.60 -1.99 -3.49
N ILE A 113 -12.85 -2.88 -2.84
CA ILE A 113 -12.75 -4.31 -3.20
C ILE A 113 -14.14 -4.97 -3.17
N VAL A 114 -14.91 -4.76 -2.10
CA VAL A 114 -16.26 -5.32 -1.99
C VAL A 114 -17.16 -4.79 -3.09
N ALA A 115 -17.19 -3.46 -3.29
CA ALA A 115 -18.04 -2.84 -4.28
C ALA A 115 -17.72 -3.36 -5.70
N TRP A 116 -16.43 -3.47 -6.02
CA TRP A 116 -15.95 -4.04 -7.27
C TRP A 116 -16.41 -5.48 -7.47
N PHE A 117 -16.21 -6.36 -6.48
CA PHE A 117 -16.63 -7.77 -6.60
C PHE A 117 -18.15 -7.94 -6.62
N ALA A 118 -18.90 -7.09 -5.92
CA ALA A 118 -20.35 -7.11 -5.97
C ALA A 118 -20.88 -6.78 -7.38
N LEU A 119 -20.27 -5.78 -8.04
CA LEU A 119 -20.56 -5.43 -9.43
C LEU A 119 -20.11 -6.52 -10.39
N ALA A 120 -18.86 -6.96 -10.30
CA ALA A 120 -18.26 -7.95 -11.21
C ALA A 120 -18.96 -9.32 -11.12
N ARG A 121 -19.40 -9.74 -9.93
CA ARG A 121 -20.11 -11.01 -9.71
C ARG A 121 -21.63 -10.89 -9.70
N LYS A 122 -22.17 -9.68 -9.94
CA LYS A 122 -23.61 -9.36 -9.86
C LYS A 122 -24.29 -9.86 -8.57
N LYS A 123 -23.54 -9.94 -7.46
CA LYS A 123 -24.02 -10.46 -6.17
C LYS A 123 -24.02 -9.31 -5.16
N ARG A 124 -25.20 -9.03 -4.60
CA ARG A 124 -25.34 -7.95 -3.61
C ARG A 124 -24.50 -8.25 -2.36
N PRO A 125 -23.75 -7.27 -1.82
CA PRO A 125 -23.09 -7.43 -0.53
C PRO A 125 -24.13 -7.71 0.56
N GLY A 126 -23.75 -8.48 1.58
CA GLY A 126 -24.61 -8.66 2.75
C GLY A 126 -24.84 -7.34 3.50
N ILE A 127 -25.93 -7.24 4.26
CA ILE A 127 -26.30 -6.03 5.01
C ILE A 127 -25.17 -5.54 5.93
N PHE A 128 -24.43 -6.45 6.58
CA PHE A 128 -23.29 -6.12 7.43
C PHE A 128 -22.12 -5.51 6.67
N VAL A 129 -21.92 -5.91 5.41
CA VAL A 129 -20.88 -5.36 4.56
C VAL A 129 -21.26 -3.93 4.14
N LEU A 130 -22.53 -3.72 3.79
CA LEU A 130 -23.03 -2.38 3.48
C LEU A 130 -22.93 -1.44 4.70
N ALA A 131 -23.26 -1.93 5.89
CA ALA A 131 -23.08 -1.20 7.14
C ALA A 131 -21.60 -0.84 7.38
N ALA A 132 -20.67 -1.78 7.18
CA ALA A 132 -19.23 -1.51 7.33
C ALA A 132 -18.72 -0.44 6.34
N ILE A 133 -19.22 -0.47 5.09
CA ILE A 133 -18.93 0.56 4.09
C ILE A 133 -19.43 1.92 4.55
N MET A 134 -20.69 2.01 4.99
CA MET A 134 -21.28 3.27 5.47
C MET A 134 -20.53 3.81 6.69
N THR A 135 -20.20 2.97 7.67
CA THR A 135 -19.42 3.37 8.85
C THR A 135 -18.02 3.84 8.47
N SER A 136 -17.35 3.18 7.51
CA SER A 136 -16.04 3.60 7.00
C SER A 136 -16.10 4.95 6.30
N LEU A 137 -17.14 5.21 5.51
CA LEU A 137 -17.37 6.50 4.86
C LEU A 137 -17.67 7.61 5.88
N ILE A 138 -18.50 7.33 6.89
CA ILE A 138 -18.80 8.27 7.98
C ILE A 138 -17.54 8.57 8.79
N GLY A 139 -16.75 7.56 9.17
CA GLY A 139 -15.50 7.74 9.88
C GLY A 139 -14.48 8.56 9.09
N THR A 140 -14.39 8.32 7.78
CA THR A 140 -13.56 9.12 6.86
C THR A 140 -14.05 10.56 6.80
N PHE A 141 -15.35 10.79 6.66
CA PHE A 141 -15.94 12.12 6.64
C PHE A 141 -15.66 12.88 7.94
N LEU A 142 -15.89 12.27 9.10
CA LEU A 142 -15.63 12.88 10.40
C LEU A 142 -14.15 13.22 10.61
N LEU A 143 -13.24 12.38 10.13
CA LEU A 143 -11.80 12.67 10.22
C LEU A 143 -11.42 13.83 9.31
N VAL A 144 -11.93 13.84 8.08
CA VAL A 144 -11.62 14.88 7.09
C VAL A 144 -12.16 16.25 7.50
N THR A 145 -13.31 16.26 8.17
CA THR A 145 -14.01 17.48 8.62
C THR A 145 -13.71 17.87 10.06
N HIS A 146 -13.02 17.01 10.83
CA HIS A 146 -12.95 17.10 12.30
C HIS A 146 -14.33 17.28 12.98
N GLY A 147 -15.41 16.88 12.31
CA GLY A 147 -16.79 17.06 12.77
C GLY A 147 -17.47 18.36 12.34
N ASP A 148 -16.80 19.25 11.60
CA ASP A 148 -17.38 20.48 11.06
C ASP A 148 -17.61 20.37 9.52
N PRO A 149 -18.87 20.24 9.07
CA PRO A 149 -19.18 20.07 7.65
C PRO A 149 -18.85 21.30 6.77
N THR A 150 -18.46 22.43 7.36
CA THR A 150 -18.15 23.67 6.64
C THR A 150 -16.65 23.95 6.48
N SER A 151 -15.79 23.21 7.19
CA SER A 151 -14.34 23.31 7.06
C SER A 151 -13.72 22.01 6.53
N LEU A 152 -13.11 22.10 5.34
CA LEU A 152 -12.17 21.06 4.89
C LEU A 152 -10.82 21.32 5.55
N THR A 153 -10.57 20.63 6.67
CA THR A 153 -9.27 20.69 7.36
C THR A 153 -8.16 20.04 6.51
N ILE A 154 -8.53 19.21 5.54
CA ILE A 154 -7.62 18.53 4.61
C ILE A 154 -7.52 19.29 3.29
N SER A 155 -6.30 19.43 2.78
CA SER A 155 -6.08 19.98 1.44
C SER A 155 -6.75 19.09 0.36
N PRO A 156 -7.39 19.66 -0.68
CA PRO A 156 -7.95 18.87 -1.77
C PRO A 156 -6.95 17.91 -2.41
N ALA A 157 -5.68 18.30 -2.47
CA ALA A 157 -4.59 17.46 -2.94
C ALA A 157 -4.43 16.18 -2.10
N ALA A 158 -4.39 16.30 -0.76
CA ALA A 158 -4.29 15.14 0.13
C ALA A 158 -5.49 14.20 -0.01
N LEU A 159 -6.70 14.73 -0.20
CA LEU A 159 -7.88 13.91 -0.45
C LEU A 159 -7.77 13.13 -1.77
N CYS A 160 -7.38 13.79 -2.86
CA CYS A 160 -7.20 13.15 -4.16
C CYS A 160 -6.15 12.03 -4.11
N TRP A 161 -4.98 12.30 -3.52
CA TRP A 161 -3.92 11.30 -3.38
C TRP A 161 -4.32 10.15 -2.45
N GLY A 162 -5.04 10.43 -1.36
CA GLY A 162 -5.49 9.39 -0.45
C GLY A 162 -6.54 8.45 -1.06
N ILE A 163 -7.48 9.00 -1.84
CA ILE A 163 -8.44 8.19 -2.61
C ILE A 163 -7.71 7.37 -3.68
N ALA A 164 -6.77 7.98 -4.42
CA ALA A 164 -5.94 7.25 -5.38
C ALA A 164 -5.20 6.08 -4.70
N SER A 165 -4.69 6.31 -3.48
CA SER A 165 -4.06 5.28 -2.65
C SER A 165 -5.03 4.15 -2.31
N ALA A 166 -6.29 4.45 -1.98
CA ALA A 166 -7.33 3.45 -1.72
C ALA A 166 -7.56 2.52 -2.92
N PHE A 167 -7.68 3.08 -4.12
CA PHE A 167 -7.79 2.29 -5.35
C PHE A 167 -6.53 1.48 -5.64
N ALA A 168 -5.35 2.09 -5.48
CA ALA A 168 -4.08 1.40 -5.68
C ALA A 168 -3.90 0.23 -4.71
N ALA A 169 -4.30 0.37 -3.44
CA ALA A 169 -4.27 -0.73 -2.48
C ALA A 169 -5.29 -1.83 -2.81
N ALA A 170 -6.47 -1.47 -3.31
CA ALA A 170 -7.45 -2.44 -3.75
C ALA A 170 -6.89 -3.30 -4.89
N PHE A 171 -6.24 -2.65 -5.86
CA PHE A 171 -5.53 -3.31 -6.95
C PHE A 171 -4.34 -4.14 -6.43
N TYR A 172 -3.48 -3.56 -5.59
CA TYR A 172 -2.31 -4.22 -4.99
C TYR A 172 -2.68 -5.49 -4.22
N THR A 173 -3.85 -5.51 -3.58
CA THR A 173 -4.32 -6.66 -2.79
C THR A 173 -4.91 -7.76 -3.66
N THR A 174 -5.60 -7.40 -4.75
CA THR A 174 -6.42 -8.36 -5.51
C THR A 174 -5.71 -8.88 -6.77
N TYR A 175 -4.97 -8.02 -7.47
CA TYR A 175 -4.32 -8.34 -8.74
C TYR A 175 -3.26 -9.45 -8.65
N PRO A 176 -2.30 -9.44 -7.70
CA PRO A 176 -1.21 -10.42 -7.69
C PRO A 176 -1.63 -11.80 -7.15
N SER A 177 -2.90 -12.01 -6.79
CA SER A 177 -3.38 -13.23 -6.12
C SER A 177 -3.01 -14.52 -6.86
N THR A 178 -3.09 -14.53 -8.20
CA THR A 178 -2.72 -15.68 -9.04
C THR A 178 -1.20 -15.86 -9.13
N LEU A 179 -0.42 -14.78 -9.19
CA LEU A 179 1.05 -14.83 -9.18
C LEU A 179 1.55 -15.35 -7.83
N ILE A 180 1.01 -14.83 -6.73
CA ILE A 180 1.35 -15.27 -5.36
C ILE A 180 1.01 -16.74 -5.17
N ALA A 181 -0.15 -17.20 -5.65
CA ALA A 181 -0.54 -18.61 -5.56
C ALA A 181 0.43 -19.54 -6.31
N ARG A 182 1.08 -19.07 -7.37
CA ARG A 182 1.98 -19.88 -8.21
C ARG A 182 3.46 -19.80 -7.79
N TYR A 183 3.89 -18.64 -7.31
CA TYR A 183 5.31 -18.34 -7.08
C TYR A 183 5.63 -18.04 -5.60
N GLY A 184 4.63 -17.89 -4.74
CA GLY A 184 4.81 -17.50 -3.35
C GLY A 184 4.82 -15.98 -3.14
N THR A 185 4.55 -15.55 -1.91
CA THR A 185 4.45 -14.13 -1.56
C THR A 185 5.81 -13.43 -1.61
N LEU A 186 6.87 -14.07 -1.10
CA LEU A 186 8.19 -13.44 -0.99
C LEU A 186 8.78 -13.06 -2.36
N PRO A 187 8.85 -13.95 -3.38
CA PRO A 187 9.35 -13.58 -4.70
C PRO A 187 8.54 -12.47 -5.36
N ILE A 188 7.20 -12.56 -5.30
CA ILE A 188 6.31 -11.65 -6.03
C ILE A 188 6.35 -10.24 -5.41
N VAL A 189 6.25 -10.15 -4.09
CA VAL A 189 6.33 -8.85 -3.41
C VAL A 189 7.75 -8.30 -3.48
N GLY A 190 8.78 -9.13 -3.28
CA GLY A 190 10.18 -8.70 -3.36
C GLY A 190 10.56 -8.11 -4.72
N TRP A 191 10.25 -8.82 -5.81
CA TRP A 191 10.48 -8.28 -7.15
C TRP A 191 9.65 -7.04 -7.44
N SER A 192 8.38 -7.03 -7.01
CA SER A 192 7.49 -5.90 -7.22
C SER A 192 8.03 -4.62 -6.57
N MET A 193 8.46 -4.72 -5.32
CA MET A 193 9.06 -3.63 -4.56
C MET A 193 10.39 -3.18 -5.19
N LEU A 194 11.25 -4.13 -5.58
CA LEU A 194 12.53 -3.81 -6.21
C LEU A 194 12.34 -3.09 -7.55
N LEU A 195 11.48 -3.60 -8.43
CA LEU A 195 11.19 -2.98 -9.73
C LEU A 195 10.56 -1.60 -9.56
N ALA A 196 9.60 -1.47 -8.64
CA ALA A 196 8.99 -0.17 -8.32
C ALA A 196 10.04 0.85 -7.83
N GLY A 197 10.96 0.43 -6.95
CA GLY A 197 12.07 1.27 -6.50
C GLY A 197 13.00 1.68 -7.65
N LEU A 198 13.40 0.72 -8.49
CA LEU A 198 14.25 0.96 -9.67
C LEU A 198 13.59 1.85 -10.73
N MET A 199 12.26 1.87 -10.82
CA MET A 199 11.54 2.81 -11.69
C MET A 199 11.62 4.25 -11.18
N LEU A 200 11.78 4.46 -9.87
CA LEU A 200 11.91 5.79 -9.27
C LEU A 200 13.35 6.31 -9.25
N THR A 201 14.37 5.43 -9.30
CA THR A 201 15.78 5.85 -9.21
C THR A 201 16.21 6.88 -10.25
N PRO A 202 15.84 6.82 -11.54
CA PRO A 202 16.33 7.80 -12.52
C PRO A 202 15.81 9.22 -12.24
N PHE A 203 14.69 9.33 -11.52
CA PHE A 203 14.03 10.61 -11.25
C PHE A 203 14.47 11.22 -9.92
N TYR A 204 14.74 10.38 -8.91
CA TYR A 204 14.90 10.84 -7.52
C TYR A 204 16.25 10.47 -6.89
N ALA A 205 17.14 9.73 -7.58
CA ALA A 205 18.45 9.39 -7.02
C ALA A 205 19.33 10.61 -6.70
N GLY A 206 19.09 11.76 -7.36
CA GLY A 206 19.79 13.02 -7.11
C GLY A 206 19.22 13.87 -5.97
N GLU A 207 18.02 13.58 -5.48
CA GLU A 207 17.36 14.32 -4.39
C GLU A 207 17.81 13.83 -2.99
N GLY A 208 19.08 13.45 -2.86
CA GLY A 208 19.66 13.00 -1.59
C GLY A 208 19.41 14.00 -0.45
N PRO A 209 19.41 13.55 0.82
CA PRO A 209 19.14 14.43 1.96
C PRO A 209 20.05 15.66 1.92
N PRO A 210 19.52 16.86 2.22
CA PRO A 210 20.37 18.06 2.31
C PRO A 210 21.48 17.79 3.34
N SER A 211 22.72 17.97 2.90
CA SER A 211 23.93 17.88 3.71
C SER A 211 23.95 18.92 4.82
#